data_AF-A0A8R2F6M0-F1
#
_entry.id   AF-A0A8R2F6M0-F1
#
_cell.length_a   1.000
_cell.length_b   1.000
_cell.length_c   1.000
_cell.angle_alpha   90.00
_cell.angle_beta   90.00
_cell.angle_gamma   90.00
#
_symmetry.space_group_name_H-M   'P 1'
#
loop_
_entity.id
_entity.type
_entity.pdbx_description
1 polymer ?
#
loop_
_entity_poly.entity_id
_entity_poly.type
_entity_poly.pdbx_seq_one_letter_code
_entity_poly.pdbx_strand_id
1 'polypeptide(L)'
;MPEPTEETWKTVAQKYKDMWHFPNCIGAIDGKHINIECPINSGSTFFNYKGSHSVVLLALVDADYKFIAVDVGSYGRNSDGGIFSKSIIGKRLSSNTFNVPKPIPIIENGEPQPYVVVGDEAFPLTTYLLRPYSRNYLRDNLFIYLFIY
;
A
#
# COMPACT_ATOMS: atom_id res chain seq x y z
N MET A 1 -15.58 6.07 -5.25
CA MET A 1 -14.43 6.48 -6.09
C MET A 1 -14.54 5.70 -7.40
N PRO A 2 -14.22 6.30 -8.56
CA PRO A 2 -14.27 5.57 -9.83
C PRO A 2 -13.28 4.42 -9.81
N GLU A 3 -13.64 3.33 -10.50
CA GLU A 3 -12.77 2.17 -10.59
C GLU A 3 -11.54 2.48 -11.47
N PRO A 4 -10.31 2.24 -10.99
CA PRO A 4 -9.12 2.44 -11.80
C PRO A 4 -9.09 1.55 -13.04
N THR A 5 -8.78 2.14 -14.19
CA THR A 5 -8.52 1.43 -15.45
C THR A 5 -7.03 1.17 -15.64
N GLU A 6 -6.66 0.35 -16.63
CA GLU A 6 -5.26 0.18 -17.00
C GLU A 6 -4.58 1.51 -17.36
N GLU A 7 -5.25 2.43 -18.06
CA GLU A 7 -4.68 3.76 -18.36
C GLU A 7 -4.48 4.59 -17.10
N THR A 8 -5.37 4.46 -16.13
CA THR A 8 -5.25 5.13 -14.83
C THR A 8 -3.96 4.70 -14.15
N TRP A 9 -3.69 3.40 -14.07
CA TRP A 9 -2.47 2.87 -13.46
C TRP A 9 -1.21 3.27 -14.22
N LYS A 10 -1.23 3.23 -15.57
CA LYS A 10 -0.10 3.69 -16.39
C LYS A 10 0.20 5.17 -16.13
N THR A 11 -0.84 6.00 -16.00
CA THR A 11 -0.70 7.43 -15.70
C THR A 11 -0.07 7.64 -14.31
N VAL A 12 -0.54 6.90 -13.30
CA VAL A 12 0.03 6.97 -11.95
C VAL A 12 1.49 6.50 -11.94
N ALA A 13 1.80 5.40 -12.62
CA ALA A 13 3.16 4.88 -12.75
C ALA A 13 4.11 5.86 -13.44
N GLN A 14 3.64 6.53 -14.49
CA GLN A 14 4.41 7.56 -15.15
C GLN A 14 4.71 8.73 -14.21
N LYS A 15 3.73 9.19 -13.42
CA LYS A 15 3.96 10.23 -12.41
C LYS A 15 4.94 9.80 -11.32
N TYR A 16 4.85 8.57 -10.82
CA TYR A 16 5.83 8.06 -9.87
C TYR A 16 7.24 8.01 -10.45
N LYS A 17 7.37 7.62 -11.72
CA LYS A 17 8.65 7.67 -12.43
C LYS A 17 9.19 9.10 -12.52
N ASP A 18 8.35 10.06 -12.89
CA ASP A 18 8.78 11.44 -13.15
C ASP A 18 9.05 12.24 -11.87
N MET A 19 8.24 12.06 -10.83
CA MET A 19 8.33 12.83 -9.58
C MET A 19 9.22 12.16 -8.54
N TRP A 20 9.11 10.84 -8.42
CA TRP A 20 9.71 10.07 -7.33
C TRP A 20 10.85 9.16 -7.80
N HIS A 21 11.19 9.19 -9.10
CA HIS A 21 12.18 8.31 -9.73
C HIS A 21 11.91 6.82 -9.47
N PHE A 22 10.64 6.45 -9.30
CA PHE A 22 10.21 5.09 -9.00
C PHE A 22 9.36 4.54 -10.15
N PRO A 23 9.97 3.92 -11.16
CA PRO A 23 9.25 3.35 -12.29
C PRO A 23 8.35 2.18 -11.85
N ASN A 24 7.25 1.98 -12.57
CA ASN A 24 6.24 0.95 -12.30
C ASN A 24 5.56 1.00 -10.92
N CYS A 25 5.77 2.06 -10.11
CA CYS A 25 5.01 2.24 -8.87
C CYS A 25 3.61 2.77 -9.16
N ILE A 26 2.57 2.08 -8.70
CA ILE A 26 1.17 2.42 -8.98
C ILE A 26 0.43 3.00 -7.77
N GLY A 27 1.14 3.21 -6.67
CA GLY A 27 0.57 3.85 -5.50
C GLY A 27 1.38 3.60 -4.23
N ALA A 28 1.10 4.40 -3.21
CA ALA A 28 1.56 4.18 -1.85
C ALA A 28 0.38 3.78 -0.96
N ILE A 29 0.59 2.81 -0.08
CA ILE A 29 -0.43 2.31 0.84
C ILE A 29 -0.02 2.54 2.28
N ASP A 30 -0.98 3.01 3.09
CA ASP A 30 -0.78 3.20 4.52
C ASP A 30 -2.07 2.96 5.31
N GLY A 31 -1.91 2.55 6.56
CA GLY A 31 -2.98 2.32 7.53
C GLY A 31 -3.07 3.47 8.54
N LYS A 32 -4.27 4.01 8.74
CA LYS A 32 -4.54 5.03 9.76
C LYS A 32 -5.60 4.56 10.74
N HIS A 33 -5.25 4.55 12.02
CA HIS A 33 -6.21 4.37 13.10
C HIS A 33 -7.05 5.64 13.29
N ILE A 34 -8.36 5.51 13.10
CA ILE A 34 -9.35 6.54 13.43
C ILE A 34 -9.95 6.18 14.78
N ASN A 35 -9.78 7.05 15.76
CA ASN A 35 -10.34 6.85 17.09
C ASN A 35 -11.86 6.93 17.04
N ILE A 36 -12.51 6.00 17.73
CA ILE A 36 -13.96 5.97 17.91
C ILE A 36 -14.30 5.85 19.39
N GLU A 37 -15.48 6.32 19.77
CA GLU A 37 -16.06 5.94 21.06
C GLU A 37 -16.39 4.44 21.04
N CYS A 38 -16.18 3.76 22.17
CA CYS A 38 -16.45 2.34 22.28
C CYS A 38 -17.93 2.06 21.97
N PRO A 39 -18.25 1.28 20.92
CA PRO A 39 -19.64 0.92 20.68
C PRO A 39 -20.14 0.06 21.84
N ILE A 40 -21.42 0.20 22.22
CA ILE A 40 -22.03 -0.55 23.32
C ILE A 40 -21.85 -2.06 23.09
N ASN A 41 -21.39 -2.79 24.10
CA ASN A 41 -21.13 -4.24 24.06
C ASN A 41 -20.01 -4.74 23.13
N SER A 42 -19.03 -3.89 22.76
CA SER A 42 -17.95 -4.27 21.82
C SER A 42 -16.79 -5.09 22.39
N GLY A 43 -16.68 -5.19 23.71
CA GLY A 43 -15.51 -5.76 24.38
C GLY A 43 -14.19 -5.13 23.90
N SER A 44 -13.15 -5.94 23.69
CA SER A 44 -11.83 -5.48 23.21
C SER A 44 -11.71 -5.42 21.69
N THR A 45 -12.79 -5.60 20.93
CA THR A 45 -12.72 -5.83 19.47
C THR A 45 -12.15 -4.62 18.72
N PHE A 46 -12.45 -3.40 19.16
CA PHE A 46 -11.89 -2.17 18.60
C PHE A 46 -10.70 -1.63 19.42
N PHE A 47 -10.37 -2.25 20.54
CA PHE A 47 -9.33 -1.77 21.46
C PHE A 47 -7.95 -1.99 20.84
N ASN A 48 -7.27 -0.89 20.53
CA ASN A 48 -5.93 -0.89 19.97
C ASN A 48 -4.86 -0.96 21.07
N TYR A 49 -3.61 -1.20 20.67
CA TYR A 49 -2.46 -1.29 21.57
C TYR A 49 -2.17 0.01 22.36
N LYS A 50 -2.79 1.13 21.98
CA LYS A 50 -2.66 2.44 22.64
C LYS A 50 -3.74 2.70 23.70
N GLY A 51 -4.58 1.70 24.00
CA GLY A 51 -5.60 1.82 25.03
C GLY A 51 -6.88 2.54 24.60
N SER A 52 -7.14 2.65 23.28
CA SER A 52 -8.30 3.35 22.72
C SER A 52 -9.05 2.48 21.71
N HIS A 53 -10.33 2.77 21.46
CA HIS A 53 -11.09 2.08 20.42
C HIS A 53 -10.82 2.76 19.07
N SER A 54 -10.48 1.98 18.04
CA SER A 54 -10.23 2.52 16.70
C SER A 54 -10.72 1.62 15.58
N VAL A 55 -11.11 2.25 14.49
CA VAL A 55 -11.31 1.62 13.18
C VAL A 55 -10.11 1.98 12.32
N VAL A 56 -9.63 1.03 11.53
CA VAL A 56 -8.53 1.29 10.60
C VAL A 56 -9.09 1.70 9.24
N LEU A 57 -8.55 2.80 8.73
CA LEU A 57 -8.67 3.24 7.36
C LEU A 57 -7.38 2.85 6.64
N LEU A 58 -7.51 2.03 5.60
CA LEU A 58 -6.43 1.69 4.70
C LEU A 58 -6.60 2.52 3.43
N ALA A 59 -5.59 3.31 3.08
CA ALA A 59 -5.63 4.18 1.91
C ALA A 59 -4.55 3.82 0.91
N LEU A 60 -4.93 3.72 -0.36
CA LEU A 60 -4.03 3.68 -1.50
C LEU A 60 -4.07 5.04 -2.19
N VAL A 61 -2.92 5.70 -2.32
CA VAL A 61 -2.78 7.04 -2.89
C VAL A 61 -1.87 7.05 -4.12
N ASP A 62 -2.09 8.01 -5.02
CA ASP A 62 -1.24 8.27 -6.18
C ASP A 62 -0.04 9.18 -5.85
N ALA A 63 0.79 9.43 -6.88
CA ALA A 63 1.96 10.30 -6.78
C ALA A 63 1.65 11.77 -6.42
N ASP A 64 0.41 12.23 -6.63
CA ASP A 64 -0.08 13.56 -6.28
C ASP A 64 -0.73 13.60 -4.88
N TYR A 65 -0.58 12.52 -4.09
CA TYR A 65 -1.24 12.33 -2.79
C TYR A 65 -2.77 12.27 -2.86
N LYS A 66 -3.34 11.92 -4.01
CA LYS A 66 -4.79 11.74 -4.17
C LYS A 66 -5.16 10.30 -3.89
N PHE A 67 -6.28 10.08 -3.21
CA PHE A 67 -6.80 8.73 -2.99
C PHE A 67 -7.17 8.07 -4.33
N ILE A 68 -6.67 6.85 -4.52
CA ILE A 68 -7.09 5.92 -5.58
C ILE A 68 -8.14 4.96 -5.05
N ALA A 69 -7.92 4.44 -3.83
CA ALA A 69 -8.86 3.57 -3.14
C ALA A 69 -8.75 3.73 -1.63
N VAL A 70 -9.85 3.50 -0.92
CA VAL A 70 -9.91 3.50 0.53
C VAL A 70 -10.73 2.31 0.99
N ASP A 71 -10.24 1.59 1.99
CA ASP A 71 -10.95 0.52 2.69
C ASP A 71 -11.08 0.89 4.17
N VAL A 72 -12.31 0.94 4.68
CA VAL A 72 -12.61 1.37 6.06
C VAL A 72 -13.43 0.28 6.74
N GLY A 73 -13.10 -0.03 7.99
CA GLY A 73 -13.92 -0.92 8.82
C GLY A 73 -13.15 -2.06 9.48
N SER A 74 -11.83 -2.13 9.29
CA SER A 74 -11.03 -3.12 9.99
C SER A 74 -10.85 -2.77 11.46
N TYR A 75 -10.96 -3.80 12.31
CA TYR A 75 -10.80 -3.68 13.76
C TYR A 75 -9.38 -3.24 14.14
N GLY A 76 -9.25 -2.24 15.02
CA GLY A 76 -7.98 -1.65 15.45
C GLY A 76 -6.99 -2.55 16.19
N ARG A 77 -7.31 -3.83 16.41
CA ARG A 77 -6.40 -4.83 16.97
C ARG A 77 -5.50 -5.51 15.93
N ASN A 78 -5.88 -5.45 14.65
CA ASN A 78 -5.13 -6.11 13.58
C ASN A 78 -3.93 -5.26 13.13
N SER A 79 -2.82 -5.90 12.76
CA SER A 79 -1.67 -5.22 12.14
C SER A 79 -2.00 -4.78 10.70
N ASP A 80 -1.28 -3.78 10.18
CA ASP A 80 -1.50 -3.24 8.82
C ASP A 80 -1.40 -4.32 7.74
N GLY A 81 -0.43 -5.24 7.83
CA GLY A 81 -0.36 -6.40 6.92
C GLY A 81 -1.55 -7.37 7.04
N GLY A 82 -2.08 -7.57 8.24
CA GLY A 82 -3.28 -8.39 8.48
C GLY A 82 -4.56 -7.73 7.98
N ILE A 83 -4.61 -6.40 8.01
CA ILE A 83 -5.71 -5.59 7.48
C ILE A 83 -5.65 -5.57 5.96
N PHE A 84 -4.48 -5.33 5.40
CA PHE A 84 -4.23 -5.34 3.97
C PHE A 84 -4.67 -6.64 3.32
N SER A 85 -4.22 -7.80 3.82
CA SER A 85 -4.57 -9.10 3.25
C SER A 85 -6.08 -9.40 3.26
N LYS A 86 -6.83 -8.80 4.18
CA LYS A 86 -8.30 -8.95 4.29
C LYS A 86 -9.08 -7.87 3.53
N SER A 87 -8.45 -6.73 3.26
CA SER A 87 -9.02 -5.59 2.56
C SER A 87 -9.39 -5.94 1.11
N ILE A 88 -10.35 -5.20 0.55
CA ILE A 88 -10.72 -5.26 -0.87
C ILE A 88 -9.50 -4.91 -1.73
N ILE A 89 -8.71 -3.91 -1.31
CA ILE A 89 -7.49 -3.50 -2.02
C ILE A 89 -6.52 -4.67 -2.12
N GLY A 90 -6.15 -5.28 -0.99
CA GLY A 90 -5.20 -6.39 -0.97
C GLY A 90 -5.70 -7.63 -1.73
N LYS A 91 -6.99 -7.99 -1.59
CA LYS A 91 -7.59 -9.10 -2.34
C LYS A 91 -7.59 -8.87 -3.84
N ARG A 92 -7.86 -7.65 -4.30
CA ARG A 92 -7.89 -7.33 -5.73
C ARG A 92 -6.50 -7.27 -6.34
N LEU A 93 -5.50 -6.76 -5.60
CA LEU A 93 -4.10 -6.84 -6.00
C LEU A 93 -3.62 -8.29 -6.09
N SER A 94 -3.89 -9.11 -5.07
CA SER A 94 -3.44 -10.51 -5.03
C SER A 94 -4.09 -11.40 -6.09
N SER A 95 -5.34 -11.11 -6.46
CA SER A 95 -6.09 -11.87 -7.48
C SER A 95 -5.98 -11.29 -8.89
N ASN A 96 -5.20 -10.22 -9.07
CA ASN A 96 -5.08 -9.48 -10.34
C ASN A 96 -6.44 -9.03 -10.92
N THR A 97 -7.38 -8.67 -10.04
CA THR A 97 -8.72 -8.19 -10.41
C THR A 97 -8.84 -6.68 -10.26
N PHE A 98 -7.73 -5.95 -10.10
CA PHE A 98 -7.72 -4.49 -9.95
C PHE A 98 -7.37 -3.73 -11.25
N ASN A 99 -7.45 -4.40 -12.40
CA ASN A 99 -7.08 -3.85 -13.71
C ASN A 99 -5.62 -3.36 -13.79
N VAL A 100 -4.72 -3.94 -12.98
CA VAL A 100 -3.29 -3.61 -13.03
C VAL A 100 -2.72 -4.09 -14.38
N PRO A 101 -1.99 -3.24 -15.12
CA PRO A 101 -1.42 -3.63 -16.41
C PRO A 101 -0.41 -4.78 -16.29
N LYS A 102 -0.17 -5.48 -17.39
CA LYS A 102 0.88 -6.50 -17.46
C LYS A 102 2.28 -5.89 -17.21
N PRO A 103 3.22 -6.66 -16.63
CA PRO A 103 4.60 -6.24 -16.41
C PRO A 103 5.26 -5.64 -17.66
N ILE A 104 6.08 -4.61 -17.48
CA ILE A 104 6.87 -3.98 -18.55
C ILE A 104 8.33 -3.80 -18.13
N PRO A 105 9.28 -3.82 -19.07
CA PRO A 105 10.67 -3.50 -18.79
C PRO A 105 10.81 -2.07 -18.26
N ILE A 106 11.61 -1.90 -17.20
CA ILE A 106 11.95 -0.57 -16.65
C ILE A 106 13.08 0.08 -17.47
N ILE A 107 13.94 -0.74 -18.07
CA ILE A 107 15.06 -0.35 -18.92
C ILE A 107 14.90 -0.96 -20.31
N GLU A 108 15.53 -0.34 -21.31
CA GLU A 108 15.55 -0.88 -22.68
C GLU A 108 16.20 -2.27 -22.70
N ASN A 109 15.56 -3.23 -23.37
CA ASN A 109 15.96 -4.64 -23.42
C ASN A 109 16.06 -5.34 -22.05
N GLY A 110 15.45 -4.78 -21.00
CA GLY A 110 15.38 -5.41 -19.68
C GLY A 110 14.27 -6.45 -19.56
N GLU A 111 14.34 -7.26 -18.50
CA GLU A 111 13.26 -8.18 -18.15
C GLU A 111 12.01 -7.42 -17.67
N PRO A 112 10.80 -7.86 -18.05
CA PRO A 112 9.56 -7.26 -17.59
C PRO A 112 9.45 -7.26 -16.06
N GLN A 113 9.24 -6.08 -15.46
CA GLN A 113 9.03 -5.93 -14.02
C GLN A 113 7.57 -5.63 -13.71
N PRO A 114 7.01 -6.17 -12.61
CA PRO A 114 5.62 -5.93 -12.25
C PRO A 114 5.38 -4.46 -11.88
N TYR A 115 4.12 -4.06 -11.96
CA TYR A 115 3.66 -2.85 -11.30
C TYR A 115 3.44 -3.14 -9.81
N VAL A 116 3.90 -2.22 -8.96
CA VAL A 116 3.97 -2.44 -7.51
C VAL A 116 3.37 -1.27 -6.74
N VAL A 117 2.73 -1.58 -5.62
CA VAL A 117 2.41 -0.60 -4.58
C VAL A 117 3.57 -0.55 -3.59
N VAL A 118 3.82 0.59 -2.96
CA VAL A 118 4.79 0.71 -1.86
C VAL A 118 4.08 0.88 -0.53
N GLY A 119 4.53 0.21 0.51
CA GLY A 119 4.03 0.34 1.88
C GLY A 119 5.18 0.44 2.88
N ASP A 120 4.85 0.68 4.15
CA ASP A 120 5.84 0.67 5.23
C ASP A 120 6.26 -0.75 5.66
N GLU A 121 7.13 -0.85 6.67
CA GLU A 121 7.67 -2.13 7.15
C GLU A 121 6.60 -3.07 7.74
N ALA A 122 5.44 -2.55 8.15
CA ALA A 122 4.35 -3.33 8.72
C ALA A 122 3.59 -4.16 7.67
N PHE A 123 3.77 -3.85 6.38
CA PHE A 123 3.21 -4.62 5.28
C PHE A 123 4.10 -5.83 4.89
N PRO A 124 3.53 -6.87 4.29
CA PRO A 124 4.30 -7.99 3.75
C PRO A 124 4.97 -7.61 2.42
N LEU A 125 6.16 -8.17 2.15
CA LEU A 125 6.78 -8.11 0.82
C LEU A 125 6.11 -9.14 -0.10
N THR A 126 5.59 -8.70 -1.25
CA THR A 126 4.96 -9.55 -2.27
C THR A 126 5.36 -9.12 -3.69
N THR A 127 4.88 -9.81 -4.72
CA THR A 127 5.12 -9.42 -6.12
C THR A 127 4.41 -8.13 -6.55
N TYR A 128 3.47 -7.64 -5.74
CA TYR A 128 2.64 -6.45 -6.01
C TYR A 128 2.73 -5.39 -4.90
N LEU A 129 3.46 -5.67 -3.81
CA LEU A 129 3.66 -4.76 -2.68
C LEU A 129 5.12 -4.81 -2.23
N LEU A 130 5.81 -3.68 -2.39
CA LEU A 130 7.15 -3.47 -1.89
C LEU A 130 7.12 -2.79 -0.53
N ARG A 131 8.07 -3.14 0.32
CA ARG A 131 8.29 -2.53 1.63
C ARG A 131 9.77 -2.21 1.80
N PRO A 132 10.14 -1.25 2.65
CA PRO A 132 11.53 -0.92 2.85
C PRO A 132 12.29 -2.07 3.51
N TYR A 133 13.60 -2.16 3.23
CA TYR A 133 14.49 -3.03 3.98
C TYR A 133 14.45 -2.69 5.49
N SER A 134 14.44 -3.74 6.32
CA SER A 134 14.40 -3.54 7.77
C SER A 134 15.61 -2.75 8.24
N ARG A 135 15.38 -1.75 9.11
CA ARG A 135 16.40 -0.79 9.56
C ARG A 135 17.61 -1.44 10.24
N ASN A 136 17.46 -2.68 10.72
CA ASN A 136 18.56 -3.46 11.31
C ASN A 136 19.72 -3.74 10.34
N TYR A 137 19.54 -3.48 9.04
CA TYR A 137 20.54 -3.75 8.00
C TYR A 137 21.06 -2.51 7.26
N LEU A 138 20.62 -1.30 7.61
CA LEU A 138 20.98 -0.07 6.88
C LEU A 138 21.97 0.78 7.68
N ARG A 139 23.20 0.94 7.17
CA ARG A 139 24.15 1.98 7.62
C ARG A 139 23.80 3.31 6.94
N ASP A 140 24.07 4.41 7.66
CA ASP A 140 23.54 5.75 7.45
C ASP A 140 23.63 6.30 6.00
N ASN A 141 22.55 6.98 5.56
CA ASN A 141 22.35 7.71 4.29
C ASN A 141 21.82 6.95 3.05
N LEU A 142 20.72 6.19 3.20
CA LEU A 142 20.16 5.38 2.11
C LEU A 142 18.65 5.61 1.83
N PHE A 143 18.13 6.84 1.93
CA PHE A 143 16.71 7.12 1.62
C PHE A 143 16.30 6.71 0.18
N ILE A 144 17.23 6.75 -0.77
CA ILE A 144 17.01 6.34 -2.17
C ILE A 144 17.10 4.82 -2.34
N TYR A 145 17.66 4.09 -1.38
CA TYR A 145 17.92 2.64 -1.46
C TYR A 145 16.95 1.78 -0.65
N LEU A 146 15.92 2.37 -0.03
CA LEU A 146 14.98 1.61 0.80
C LEU A 146 14.23 0.53 0.02
N PHE A 147 14.11 0.67 -1.30
CA PHE A 147 13.32 -0.21 -2.17
C PHE A 147 14.10 -0.73 -3.41
N ILE A 148 15.42 -0.56 -3.45
CA ILE A 148 16.21 -0.76 -4.69
C ILE A 148 16.37 -2.25 -5.05
N TYR A 149 15.83 -2.56 -6.24
CA TYR A 149 16.16 -3.52 -7.32
C TYR A 149 16.74 -4.90 -6.98
#